data_AF-A0A022W9V7-F1
#
_entry.id   AF-A0A022W9V7-F1
#
_cell.length_a   1.000
_cell.length_b   1.000
_cell.length_c   1.000
_cell.angle_alpha   90.00
_cell.angle_beta   90.00
_cell.angle_gamma   90.00
#
_symmetry.space_group_name_H-M   'P 1'
#
loop_
_entity.id
_entity.type
_entity.pdbx_description
1 polymer ?
#
loop_
_entity_poly.entity_id
_entity_poly.type
_entity_poly.pdbx_seq_one_letter_code
_entity_poly.pdbx_strand_id
1 'polypeptide(L)'
;MVPGRYQIVNFTLDRTFDITQLCVHSFNRHNASGYAPYWGISPGPVQGTLLFLISGHWALTSLYDMANDLTQRNVPVRGFRPVYYLIGMHAIMAYGLYKLFIGTRERNELAREKIWSRIHLIPLLQAEEDRDQARRYFADKAREKELLGTDTKIYNSDRFVRPTFMYTPSPSK
;
A
#
# COMPACT_ATOMS: atom_id res chain seq x y z
N MET A 1 13.78 -18.73 -18.50
CA MET A 1 13.21 -17.56 -19.22
C MET A 1 13.76 -16.29 -18.58
N VAL A 2 14.52 -15.52 -19.35
CA VAL A 2 14.94 -14.13 -19.08
C VAL A 2 14.46 -13.35 -20.32
N PRO A 3 13.80 -12.18 -20.20
CA PRO A 3 14.51 -10.89 -20.30
C PRO A 3 13.94 -9.78 -19.39
N GLY A 4 14.77 -8.89 -18.84
CA GLY A 4 15.01 -7.60 -19.49
C GLY A 4 16.11 -6.80 -18.79
N ARG A 5 17.21 -6.58 -19.53
CA ARG A 5 18.32 -5.68 -19.20
C ARG A 5 17.99 -4.27 -19.67
N TYR A 6 18.38 -3.27 -18.89
CA TYR A 6 18.91 -2.02 -19.42
C TYR A 6 20.22 -1.72 -18.68
N GLN A 7 21.33 -2.19 -19.26
CA GLN A 7 22.65 -1.62 -18.99
C GLN A 7 22.80 -0.44 -19.94
N ILE A 8 22.85 0.78 -19.40
CA ILE A 8 23.37 1.92 -20.13
C ILE A 8 24.86 1.97 -19.83
N VAL A 9 25.62 1.66 -20.88
CA VAL A 9 27.08 1.72 -20.92
C VAL A 9 27.45 3.20 -21.01
N ASN A 10 27.96 3.79 -19.93
CA ASN A 10 28.73 5.03 -20.03
C ASN A 10 30.21 4.64 -20.03
N PHE A 11 30.63 4.24 -21.23
CA PHE A 11 32.00 4.06 -21.63
C PHE A 11 32.54 5.44 -22.02
N THR A 12 33.08 6.21 -21.09
CA THR A 12 34.02 7.30 -21.39
C THR A 12 34.66 7.81 -20.11
N LEU A 13 36.00 7.92 -20.13
CA LEU A 13 36.84 8.67 -19.19
C LEU A 13 37.11 8.05 -17.81
N ASP A 14 37.60 6.80 -17.78
CA ASP A 14 38.38 6.28 -16.64
C ASP A 14 39.80 5.87 -17.06
N ARG A 15 40.32 6.49 -18.13
CA ARG A 15 41.67 6.20 -18.69
C ARG A 15 42.57 7.44 -18.81
N THR A 16 42.17 8.57 -18.22
CA THR A 16 42.98 9.79 -18.09
C THR A 16 43.56 9.94 -16.68
N PHE A 17 43.13 9.14 -15.71
CA PHE A 17 43.59 9.23 -14.32
C PHE A 17 44.91 8.50 -14.03
N ASP A 18 45.39 7.63 -14.93
CA ASP A 18 46.61 6.84 -14.68
C ASP A 18 47.92 7.51 -15.14
N ILE A 19 47.90 8.40 -16.14
CA ILE A 19 49.13 9.01 -16.66
C ILE A 19 49.53 10.26 -15.85
N THR A 20 48.56 11.02 -15.35
CA THR A 20 48.81 12.21 -14.53
C THR A 20 49.16 11.86 -13.09
N GLN A 21 48.61 10.79 -12.51
CA GLN A 21 48.98 10.30 -11.17
C GLN A 21 50.39 9.69 -11.13
N LEU A 22 50.83 8.99 -12.19
CA LEU A 22 52.22 8.50 -12.26
C LEU A 22 53.24 9.65 -12.40
N CYS A 23 52.92 10.71 -13.15
CA CYS A 23 53.79 11.89 -13.23
C CYS A 23 53.78 12.74 -11.94
N VAL A 24 52.64 12.91 -11.28
CA VAL A 24 52.56 13.69 -10.02
C VAL A 24 53.19 12.93 -8.86
N HIS A 25 53.06 11.60 -8.79
CA HIS A 25 53.70 10.80 -7.75
C HIS A 25 55.23 10.63 -7.97
N SER A 26 55.73 10.70 -9.22
CA SER A 26 57.19 10.71 -9.49
C SER A 26 57.83 12.08 -9.34
N PHE A 27 57.08 13.17 -9.52
CA PHE A 27 57.59 14.53 -9.34
C PHE A 27 57.64 14.96 -7.86
N ASN A 28 56.73 14.46 -7.01
CA ASN A 28 56.67 14.82 -5.59
C ASN A 28 57.72 14.13 -4.68
N ARG A 29 58.56 13.22 -5.20
CA ARG A 29 59.62 12.57 -4.40
C ARG A 29 60.99 13.26 -4.48
N HIS A 30 61.16 14.24 -5.38
CA HIS A 30 62.40 15.00 -5.55
C HIS A 30 62.19 16.51 -5.57
N ASN A 31 61.36 17.09 -4.69
CA ASN A 31 61.53 18.51 -4.35
C ASN A 31 60.82 18.90 -3.04
N ALA A 32 61.44 18.56 -1.91
CA ALA A 32 61.23 19.35 -0.69
C ALA A 32 62.13 20.58 -0.79
N SER A 33 61.63 21.67 -1.38
CA SER A 33 62.14 23.04 -1.20
C SER A 33 61.54 23.93 -2.29
N GLY A 34 61.07 25.12 -1.89
CA GLY A 34 61.15 26.27 -2.78
C GLY A 34 59.83 26.74 -3.35
N TYR A 35 59.30 27.76 -2.71
CA TYR A 35 58.56 28.83 -3.37
C TYR A 35 59.23 29.23 -4.69
N ALA A 36 58.40 29.54 -5.67
CA ALA A 36 58.76 29.93 -7.02
C ALA A 36 59.97 30.89 -7.09
N PRO A 37 60.97 30.59 -7.95
CA PRO A 37 61.80 31.60 -8.55
C PRO A 37 61.36 31.84 -9.99
N TYR A 38 60.78 33.00 -10.15
CA TYR A 38 60.71 33.80 -11.36
C TYR A 38 62.11 33.94 -11.99
N TRP A 39 62.12 33.88 -13.32
CA TRP A 39 63.10 34.43 -14.26
C TRP A 39 64.49 33.78 -14.34
N GLY A 40 64.77 33.19 -15.52
CA GLY A 40 66.12 32.84 -15.94
C GLY A 40 66.29 32.08 -17.26
N ILE A 41 65.25 31.87 -18.08
CA ILE A 41 65.37 31.14 -19.34
C ILE A 41 64.72 31.96 -20.47
N SER A 42 65.53 32.27 -21.49
CA SER A 42 65.19 33.09 -22.67
C SER A 42 63.88 32.65 -23.35
N PRO A 43 63.06 33.59 -23.86
CA PRO A 43 61.74 33.28 -24.39
C PRO A 43 61.85 32.64 -25.78
N GLY A 44 61.55 31.35 -25.88
CA GLY A 44 61.21 30.71 -27.15
C GLY A 44 59.71 30.89 -27.46
N PRO A 45 59.29 31.00 -28.74
CA PRO A 45 57.89 31.24 -29.13
C PRO A 45 56.91 30.14 -28.73
N VAL A 46 57.43 28.98 -28.31
CA VAL A 46 56.65 27.80 -27.88
C VAL A 46 56.29 27.79 -26.39
N GLN A 47 56.91 28.64 -25.57
CA GLN A 47 56.70 28.65 -24.12
C GLN A 47 55.51 29.53 -23.71
N GLY A 48 55.23 30.59 -24.47
CA GLY A 48 54.06 31.44 -24.27
C GLY A 48 52.73 30.72 -24.52
N THR A 49 52.67 29.89 -25.57
CA THR A 49 51.50 29.06 -25.89
C THR A 49 51.28 27.94 -24.88
N LEU A 50 52.35 27.31 -24.37
CA LEU A 50 52.23 26.26 -23.36
C LEU A 50 51.72 26.83 -22.02
N LEU A 51 52.21 28.00 -21.60
CA LEU A 51 51.73 28.67 -20.39
C LEU A 51 50.28 29.13 -20.51
N PHE A 52 49.82 29.53 -21.71
CA PHE A 52 48.43 29.89 -21.98
C PHE A 52 47.48 28.69 -21.96
N LEU A 53 47.94 27.53 -22.44
CA LEU A 53 47.18 26.28 -22.37
C LEU A 53 47.13 25.72 -20.95
N ILE A 54 48.22 25.84 -20.18
CA ILE A 54 48.25 25.41 -18.78
C ILE A 54 47.35 26.32 -17.94
N SER A 55 47.45 27.65 -18.08
CA SER A 55 46.57 28.58 -17.35
C SER A 55 45.09 28.45 -17.77
N GLY A 56 44.82 28.24 -19.05
CA GLY A 56 43.48 27.96 -19.57
C GLY A 56 42.89 26.65 -19.05
N HIS A 57 43.70 25.59 -18.91
CA HIS A 57 43.27 24.33 -18.32
C HIS A 57 42.89 24.48 -16.84
N TRP A 58 43.72 25.19 -16.05
CA TRP A 58 43.42 25.48 -14.64
C TRP A 58 42.18 26.38 -14.47
N ALA A 59 41.95 27.33 -15.39
CA ALA A 59 40.74 28.14 -15.41
C ALA A 59 39.49 27.32 -15.79
N LEU A 60 39.60 26.40 -16.76
CA LEU A 60 38.52 25.51 -17.15
C LEU A 60 38.16 24.50 -16.06
N THR A 61 39.13 23.93 -15.34
CA THR A 61 38.84 23.05 -14.19
C THR A 61 38.21 23.82 -13.03
N SER A 62 38.60 25.07 -12.79
CA SER A 62 37.98 25.93 -11.76
C SER A 62 36.54 26.30 -12.11
N LEU A 63 36.24 26.56 -13.39
CA LEU A 63 34.86 26.81 -13.85
C LEU A 63 34.02 25.52 -13.82
N TYR A 64 34.64 24.37 -14.07
CA TYR A 64 33.97 23.07 -13.97
C TYR A 64 33.62 22.71 -12.52
N ASP A 65 34.50 23.01 -11.56
CA ASP A 65 34.19 22.84 -10.12
C ASP A 65 33.10 23.80 -9.63
N MET A 66 33.16 25.09 -10.02
CA MET A 66 32.09 26.04 -9.67
C MET A 66 30.74 25.68 -10.30
N ALA A 67 30.74 25.14 -11.52
CA ALA A 67 29.53 24.64 -12.16
C ALA A 67 28.99 23.37 -11.49
N ASN A 68 29.87 22.48 -10.99
CA ASN A 68 29.48 21.29 -10.26
C ASN A 68 28.82 21.60 -8.91
N ASP A 69 29.31 22.62 -8.18
CA ASP A 69 28.74 23.02 -6.88
C ASP A 69 27.27 23.48 -6.98
N LEU A 70 26.89 24.17 -8.07
CA LEU A 70 25.51 24.64 -8.29
C LEU A 70 24.51 23.50 -8.57
N THR A 71 24.99 22.34 -9.03
CA THR A 71 24.14 21.17 -9.32
C THR A 71 24.00 20.22 -8.12
N GLN A 72 24.66 20.53 -7.00
CA GLN A 72 24.63 19.68 -5.83
C GLN A 72 23.30 19.81 -5.07
N ARG A 73 22.59 18.69 -4.94
CA ARG A 73 21.27 18.66 -4.31
C ARG A 73 21.35 18.78 -2.78
N ASN A 74 21.19 19.99 -2.25
CA ASN A 74 21.11 20.24 -0.81
C ASN A 74 19.66 20.12 -0.28
N VAL A 75 19.19 18.90 -0.04
CA VAL A 75 17.88 18.65 0.60
C VAL A 75 18.09 17.98 1.96
N PRO A 76 17.82 18.68 3.08
CA PRO A 76 18.00 18.10 4.40
C PRO A 76 16.94 17.04 4.68
N VAL A 77 17.36 15.85 5.10
CA VAL A 77 16.45 14.79 5.57
C VAL A 77 15.96 15.16 6.97
N ARG A 78 14.76 15.74 7.04
CA ARG A 78 14.10 16.13 8.30
C ARG A 78 13.12 15.03 8.73
N GLY A 79 13.13 14.65 10.02
CA GLY A 79 12.18 13.69 10.59
C GLY A 79 12.80 12.81 11.68
N PHE A 80 11.96 12.05 12.38
CA PHE A 80 12.42 11.01 13.29
C PHE A 80 12.89 9.78 12.51
N ARG A 81 13.72 8.94 13.12
CA ARG A 81 14.16 7.67 12.51
C ARG A 81 12.93 6.79 12.22
N PRO A 82 12.91 6.01 11.12
CA PRO A 82 11.73 5.21 10.68
C PRO A 82 11.18 4.27 11.77
N VAL A 83 12.06 3.78 12.66
CA VAL A 83 11.70 2.90 13.78
C VAL A 83 10.66 3.55 14.71
N TYR A 84 10.74 4.85 14.97
CA TYR A 84 9.79 5.53 15.86
C TYR A 84 8.37 5.58 15.29
N TYR A 85 8.24 5.75 13.97
CA TYR A 85 6.94 5.71 13.31
C TYR A 85 6.31 4.32 13.39
N LEU A 86 7.13 3.26 13.24
CA LEU A 86 6.64 1.89 13.39
C LEU A 86 6.16 1.66 14.82
N ILE A 87 6.93 2.04 15.84
CA ILE A 87 6.52 1.88 17.23
C ILE A 87 5.24 2.66 17.53
N GLY A 88 5.15 3.92 17.09
CA GLY A 88 3.96 4.75 17.27
C GLY A 88 2.71 4.13 16.64
N MET A 89 2.82 3.67 15.39
CA MET A 89 1.72 3.00 14.69
C MET A 89 1.28 1.72 15.41
N HIS A 90 2.22 0.87 15.80
CA HIS A 90 1.90 -0.40 16.48
C HIS A 90 1.31 -0.17 17.86
N ALA A 91 1.76 0.85 18.60
CA ALA A 91 1.18 1.22 19.90
C ALA A 91 -0.28 1.66 19.76
N ILE A 92 -0.59 2.50 18.76
CA ILE A 92 -1.96 2.94 18.47
C ILE A 92 -2.84 1.74 18.08
N MET A 93 -2.34 0.86 17.22
CA MET A 93 -3.06 -0.35 16.81
C MET A 93 -3.33 -1.30 17.98
N ALA A 94 -2.31 -1.55 18.82
CA ALA A 94 -2.45 -2.38 20.01
C ALA A 94 -3.49 -1.81 20.99
N TYR A 95 -3.49 -0.49 21.19
CA TYR A 95 -4.49 0.17 22.02
C TYR A 95 -5.91 0.09 21.41
N GLY A 96 -6.04 0.27 20.10
CA GLY A 96 -7.32 0.09 19.39
C GLY A 96 -7.88 -1.31 19.54
N LEU A 97 -7.04 -2.33 19.38
CA LEU A 97 -7.42 -3.73 19.58
C LEU A 97 -7.85 -3.99 21.03
N TYR A 98 -7.12 -3.47 22.01
CA TYR A 98 -7.48 -3.59 23.43
C TYR A 98 -8.88 -3.06 23.72
N LYS A 99 -9.24 -1.87 23.22
CA LYS A 99 -10.59 -1.31 23.40
C LYS A 99 -11.67 -2.10 22.66
N LEU A 100 -11.37 -2.62 21.47
CA LEU A 100 -12.30 -3.47 20.71
C LEU A 100 -12.63 -4.77 21.45
N PHE A 101 -11.63 -5.40 22.08
CA PHE A 101 -11.85 -6.63 22.86
C PHE A 101 -12.80 -6.38 24.03
N ILE A 102 -12.66 -5.25 24.73
CA ILE A 102 -13.58 -4.87 25.81
C ILE A 102 -15.00 -4.67 25.26
N GLY A 103 -15.17 -3.87 24.20
CA GLY A 103 -16.50 -3.61 23.62
C GLY A 103 -17.17 -4.86 23.03
N THR A 104 -16.39 -5.84 22.58
CA THR A 104 -16.94 -7.11 22.07
C THR A 104 -17.54 -7.96 23.19
N ARG A 105 -16.99 -7.90 24.41
CA ARG A 105 -17.57 -8.60 25.57
C ARG A 105 -18.95 -8.02 25.92
N GLU A 106 -19.05 -6.70 25.97
CA GLU A 106 -20.32 -6.00 26.23
C GLU A 106 -21.37 -6.31 25.14
N ARG A 107 -21.00 -6.29 23.86
CA ARG A 107 -21.91 -6.68 22.77
C ARG A 107 -22.40 -8.12 22.88
N ASN A 108 -21.57 -9.04 23.37
CA ASN A 108 -21.96 -10.43 23.57
C ASN A 108 -22.97 -10.59 24.72
N GLU A 109 -22.84 -9.78 25.77
CA GLU A 109 -23.80 -9.75 26.88
C GLU A 109 -25.14 -9.17 26.41
N LEU A 110 -25.14 -8.06 25.69
CA LEU A 110 -26.35 -7.49 25.07
C LEU A 110 -27.02 -8.46 24.08
N ALA A 111 -26.22 -9.16 23.26
CA ALA A 111 -26.73 -10.17 22.34
C ALA A 111 -27.34 -11.36 23.10
N ARG A 112 -26.77 -11.74 24.24
CA ARG A 112 -27.33 -12.76 25.12
C ARG A 112 -28.66 -12.31 25.68
N GLU A 113 -28.77 -11.11 26.23
CA GLU A 113 -30.04 -10.54 26.72
C GLU A 113 -31.11 -10.52 25.62
N LYS A 114 -30.74 -10.11 24.41
CA LYS A 114 -31.62 -10.14 23.23
C LYS A 114 -32.07 -11.54 22.84
N ILE A 115 -31.18 -12.54 22.92
CA ILE A 115 -31.53 -13.94 22.63
C ILE A 115 -32.44 -14.48 23.72
N TRP A 116 -32.14 -14.20 24.99
CA TRP A 116 -32.95 -14.61 26.13
C TRP A 116 -34.35 -14.01 26.06
N SER A 117 -34.50 -12.72 25.74
CA SER A 117 -35.82 -12.11 25.55
C SER A 117 -36.60 -12.78 24.40
N ARG A 118 -35.91 -13.13 23.32
CA ARG A 118 -36.52 -13.85 22.20
C ARG A 118 -36.99 -15.26 22.57
N ILE A 119 -36.19 -16.06 23.30
CA ILE A 119 -36.55 -17.43 23.70
C ILE A 119 -37.86 -17.46 24.48
N HIS A 120 -38.11 -16.45 25.33
CA HIS A 120 -39.33 -16.36 26.12
C HIS A 120 -40.55 -15.93 25.29
N LEU A 121 -40.35 -15.21 24.19
CA LEU A 121 -41.44 -14.74 23.32
C LEU A 121 -41.76 -15.70 22.16
N ILE A 122 -40.77 -16.45 21.66
CA ILE A 122 -40.94 -17.42 20.57
C ILE A 122 -42.13 -18.38 20.80
N PRO A 123 -42.31 -19.03 21.96
CA PRO A 123 -43.38 -20.02 22.08
C PRO A 123 -44.78 -19.38 21.95
N LEU A 124 -44.95 -18.15 22.43
CA LEU A 124 -46.22 -17.42 22.29
C LEU A 124 -46.46 -17.05 20.83
N LEU A 125 -45.48 -16.45 20.16
CA LEU A 125 -45.59 -16.04 18.75
C LEU A 125 -45.78 -17.24 17.83
N GLN A 126 -45.09 -18.34 18.11
CA GLN A 126 -45.25 -19.58 17.35
C GLN A 126 -46.66 -20.15 17.51
N ALA A 127 -47.23 -20.09 18.72
CA ALA A 127 -48.61 -20.53 18.94
C ALA A 127 -49.65 -19.65 18.24
N GLU A 128 -49.42 -18.34 18.16
CA GLU A 128 -50.27 -17.42 17.40
C GLU A 128 -50.18 -17.69 15.90
N GLU A 129 -48.96 -17.85 15.37
CA GLU A 129 -48.73 -18.19 13.96
C GLU A 129 -49.34 -19.55 13.61
N ASP A 130 -49.14 -20.60 14.43
CA ASP A 130 -49.68 -21.93 14.18
C ASP A 130 -51.22 -21.93 14.16
N ARG A 131 -51.89 -21.09 14.98
CA ARG A 131 -53.36 -20.91 14.94
C ARG A 131 -53.84 -20.24 13.66
N ASP A 132 -53.17 -19.17 13.22
CA ASP A 132 -53.53 -18.47 11.98
C ASP A 132 -53.27 -19.32 10.74
N GLN A 133 -52.17 -20.07 10.74
CA GLN A 133 -51.83 -21.02 9.68
C GLN A 133 -52.87 -22.13 9.57
N ALA A 134 -53.28 -22.74 10.70
CA ALA A 134 -54.33 -23.75 10.70
C ALA A 134 -55.65 -23.20 10.13
N ARG A 135 -56.04 -21.97 10.54
CA ARG A 135 -57.25 -21.31 10.04
C ARG A 135 -57.24 -21.12 8.52
N ARG A 136 -56.12 -20.65 7.95
CA ARG A 136 -55.97 -20.49 6.49
C ARG A 136 -56.01 -21.83 5.78
N TYR A 137 -55.30 -22.82 6.31
CA TYR A 137 -55.21 -24.15 5.72
C TYR A 137 -56.57 -24.85 5.61
N PHE A 138 -57.38 -24.82 6.67
CA PHE A 138 -58.70 -25.43 6.65
C PHE A 138 -59.69 -24.66 5.78
N ALA A 139 -59.60 -23.32 5.74
CA ALA A 139 -60.42 -22.50 4.85
C ALA A 139 -60.11 -22.77 3.36
N ASP A 140 -58.83 -22.93 3.03
CA ASP A 140 -58.40 -23.24 1.67
C ASP A 140 -58.83 -24.64 1.24
N LYS A 141 -58.76 -25.64 2.14
CA LYS A 141 -59.29 -26.99 1.88
C LYS A 141 -60.80 -27.00 1.66
N ALA A 142 -61.56 -26.30 2.50
CA ALA A 142 -63.00 -26.20 2.32
C ALA A 142 -63.35 -25.58 0.96
N ARG A 143 -62.65 -24.53 0.56
CA ARG A 143 -62.81 -23.87 -0.75
C ARG A 143 -62.40 -24.78 -1.92
N GLU A 144 -61.31 -25.53 -1.79
CA GLU A 144 -60.86 -26.50 -2.79
C GLU A 144 -61.91 -27.61 -2.98
N LYS A 145 -62.48 -28.12 -1.89
CA LYS A 145 -63.54 -29.13 -1.91
C LYS A 145 -64.81 -28.63 -2.59
N GLU A 146 -65.20 -27.38 -2.37
CA GLU A 146 -66.36 -26.76 -3.02
C GLU A 146 -66.16 -26.58 -4.53
N LEU A 147 -64.93 -26.22 -4.97
CA LEU A 147 -64.63 -25.95 -6.37
C LEU A 147 -64.29 -27.21 -7.19
N LEU A 148 -63.54 -28.14 -6.59
CA LEU A 148 -62.98 -29.32 -7.28
C LEU A 148 -63.63 -30.63 -6.84
N GLY A 149 -64.46 -30.63 -5.79
CA GLY A 149 -65.15 -31.82 -5.27
C GLY A 149 -64.26 -32.77 -4.46
N THR A 150 -62.94 -32.58 -4.44
CA THR A 150 -61.98 -33.45 -3.76
C THR A 150 -60.86 -32.65 -3.08
N ASP A 151 -60.38 -33.12 -1.93
CA ASP A 151 -59.16 -32.62 -1.29
C ASP A 151 -57.95 -33.30 -1.93
N THR A 152 -57.15 -32.56 -2.71
CA THR A 152 -56.01 -33.15 -3.42
C THR A 152 -54.74 -33.11 -2.56
N LYS A 153 -54.12 -34.27 -2.33
CA LYS A 153 -52.79 -34.34 -1.72
C LYS A 153 -51.72 -34.43 -2.82
N ILE A 154 -50.75 -33.51 -2.79
CA ILE A 154 -49.63 -33.50 -3.76
C ILE A 154 -48.57 -34.53 -3.36
N TYR A 155 -48.29 -34.63 -2.07
CA TYR A 155 -47.28 -35.53 -1.53
C TYR A 155 -47.91 -36.82 -1.02
N ASN A 156 -47.22 -37.95 -1.28
CA ASN A 156 -47.69 -39.28 -0.87
C ASN A 156 -47.47 -39.59 0.61
N SER A 157 -46.75 -38.74 1.34
CA SER A 157 -46.49 -38.89 2.78
C SER A 157 -47.58 -38.25 3.64
N ASP A 158 -47.81 -38.80 4.84
CA ASP A 158 -48.76 -38.25 5.82
C ASP A 158 -48.21 -37.04 6.61
N ARG A 159 -47.01 -36.56 6.26
CA ARG A 159 -46.38 -35.37 6.86
C ARG A 159 -47.13 -34.11 6.46
N PHE A 160 -47.45 -33.26 7.44
CA PHE A 160 -47.93 -31.92 7.16
C PHE A 160 -46.81 -31.08 6.50
N VAL A 161 -47.10 -30.59 5.30
CA VAL A 161 -46.25 -29.65 4.57
C VAL A 161 -47.03 -28.35 4.41
N ARG A 162 -46.41 -27.25 4.83
CA ARG A 162 -47.01 -25.91 4.69
C ARG A 162 -47.16 -25.58 3.19
N PRO A 163 -48.32 -25.08 2.74
CA PRO A 163 -48.51 -24.70 1.34
C PRO A 163 -47.55 -23.56 0.98
N THR A 164 -46.79 -23.71 -0.10
CA THR A 164 -45.77 -22.74 -0.54
C THR A 164 -46.39 -21.52 -1.24
N PHE A 165 -47.49 -21.75 -1.97
CA PHE A 165 -48.18 -20.71 -2.73
C PHE A 165 -49.61 -20.58 -2.23
N MET A 166 -50.06 -19.35 -2.04
CA MET A 166 -51.44 -19.03 -1.73
C MET A 166 -51.99 -18.13 -2.83
N TYR A 167 -53.26 -18.33 -3.21
CA TYR A 167 -53.93 -17.46 -4.14
C TYR A 167 -54.22 -16.11 -3.46
N THR A 168 -53.41 -15.09 -3.76
CA THR A 168 -53.67 -13.71 -3.34
C THR A 168 -54.49 -12.99 -4.41
N PRO A 169 -55.47 -12.14 -4.04
CA PRO A 169 -56.22 -11.36 -5.02
C PRO A 169 -55.28 -10.44 -5.82
N SER A 170 -55.67 -10.10 -7.05
CA SER A 170 -54.89 -9.15 -7.85
C SER A 170 -54.77 -7.81 -7.12
N PRO A 171 -53.59 -7.16 -7.11
CA PRO A 171 -53.45 -5.82 -6.55
C PRO A 171 -54.47 -4.88 -7.22
N SER A 172 -55.18 -4.08 -6.42
CA SER A 172 -56.03 -3.02 -6.96
C SER A 172 -55.15 -2.01 -7.71
N LYS A 173 -55.62 -1.57 -8.88
CA LYS A 173 -54.94 -0.55 -9.72
C LYS A 173 -54.71 0.75 -8.98
#